data_AF-A0AAJ4N005-F1
#
_entry.id   AF-A0AAJ4N005-F1
#
_cell.length_a   1.000
_cell.length_b   1.000
_cell.length_c   1.000
_cell.angle_alpha   90.00
_cell.angle_beta   90.00
_cell.angle_gamma   90.00
#
_symmetry.space_group_name_H-M   'P 1'
#
loop_
_entity.id
_entity.type
_entity.pdbx_description
1 polymer ?
#
loop_
_entity_poly.entity_id
_entity_poly.type
_entity_poly.pdbx_seq_one_letter_code
_entity_poly.pdbx_strand_id
1 'polypeptide(L)' 'METPCIHICSLDATNSLCIGCGRTLDEIGGWATYSDEKRRMIMQALPERLAKTGKDTFRETHTA' A
#
# COMPACT_ATOMS: atom_id res chain seq x y z
N MET A 1 -16.14 -6.36 1.01
CA MET A 1 -15.03 -6.00 0.10
C MET A 1 -13.76 -5.97 0.92
N GLU A 2 -12.87 -6.94 0.71
CA GLU A 2 -11.58 -6.98 1.40
C GLU A 2 -10.72 -5.79 0.92
N THR A 3 -9.92 -5.21 1.82
CA THR A 3 -9.00 -4.11 1.49
C THR A 3 -7.70 -4.29 2.26
N PRO A 4 -6.53 -4.11 1.62
CA PRO A 4 -5.23 -4.21 2.28
C PRO A 4 -4.85 -2.92 3.05
N CYS A 5 -5.76 -1.96 3.17
CA CYS A 5 -5.49 -0.68 3.81
C CYS A 5 -5.33 -0.82 5.33
N ILE A 6 -4.23 -0.28 5.86
CA ILE A 6 -3.98 -0.21 7.32
C ILE A 6 -4.17 1.21 7.87
N HIS A 7 -4.94 2.04 7.17
CA HIS A 7 -5.21 3.44 7.53
C HIS A 7 -3.99 4.37 7.59
N ILE A 8 -2.86 3.93 7.00
CA ILE A 8 -1.69 4.78 6.74
C ILE A 8 -1.76 5.21 5.28
N CYS A 9 -1.93 6.51 5.05
CA CYS A 9 -1.96 7.10 3.71
C CYS A 9 -0.73 7.99 3.52
N SER A 10 0.38 7.37 3.14
CA SER A 10 1.60 8.07 2.76
C SER A 10 2.25 7.34 1.60
N LEU A 11 2.76 8.08 0.62
CA LEU A 11 3.34 7.53 -0.61
C LEU A 11 4.86 7.63 -0.55
N ASP A 12 5.52 6.56 -0.94
CA ASP A 12 6.94 6.54 -1.24
C ASP A 12 7.18 7.35 -2.51
N ALA A 13 7.94 8.44 -2.41
CA ALA A 13 8.22 9.34 -3.53
C ALA A 13 9.03 8.66 -4.65
N THR A 14 9.78 7.60 -4.33
CA THR A 14 10.65 6.89 -5.27
C THR A 14 9.86 5.87 -6.10
N ASN A 15 8.99 5.10 -5.46
CA ASN A 15 8.27 4.00 -6.08
C ASN A 15 6.80 4.31 -6.37
N SER A 16 6.27 5.47 -5.95
CA SER A 16 4.84 5.83 -6.07
C SER A 16 3.89 4.80 -5.43
N LEU A 17 4.35 4.17 -4.34
CA LEU A 17 3.60 3.14 -3.61
C LEU A 17 3.23 3.66 -2.23
N CYS A 18 2.04 3.30 -1.74
CA CYS A 18 1.65 3.57 -0.37
C CYS A 18 2.56 2.78 0.58
N ILE A 19 3.25 3.46 1.49
CA ILE A 19 4.17 2.81 2.44
C ILE A 19 3.44 1.92 3.44
N GLY A 20 2.14 2.17 3.67
CA GLY A 20 1.32 1.39 4.58
C GLY A 20 0.79 0.11 3.96
N CYS A 21 0.21 0.19 2.76
CA CYS A 21 -0.47 -0.95 2.12
C CYS A 21 0.16 -1.43 0.81
N GLY A 22 1.18 -0.76 0.29
CA GLY A 22 1.88 -1.15 -0.94
C GLY A 22 1.09 -0.93 -2.24
N ARG A 23 -0.05 -0.26 -2.19
CA ARG A 23 -0.87 0.07 -3.38
C ARG A 23 -0.45 1.38 -4.04
N THR A 24 -0.67 1.50 -5.34
CA THR A 24 -0.54 2.79 -6.06
C THR A 24 -1.79 3.66 -5.87
N LEU A 25 -1.68 4.95 -6.22
CA LEU A 25 -2.83 5.86 -6.23
C LEU A 25 -3.96 5.40 -7.16
N ASP A 26 -3.61 4.85 -8.34
CA ASP A 26 -4.59 4.35 -9.30
C ASP A 26 -5.37 3.15 -8.73
N GLU A 27 -4.65 2.23 -8.07
CA GLU A 27 -5.27 1.08 -7.41
C GLU A 27 -6.17 1.49 -6.24
N ILE A 28 -5.83 2.58 -5.53
CA ILE A 28 -6.64 3.15 -4.45
C ILE A 28 -7.92 3.77 -5.03
N GLY A 29 -7.79 4.61 -6.06
CA GLY A 29 -8.92 5.30 -6.70
C GLY A 29 -9.87 4.34 -7.44
N GLY A 30 -9.33 3.29 -8.07
CA GLY A 30 -10.09 2.28 -8.80
C GLY A 30 -10.63 1.13 -7.93
N TRP A 31 -10.30 1.07 -6.63
CA TRP A 31 -10.54 -0.12 -5.83
C TRP A 31 -12.00 -0.60 -5.84
N ALA A 32 -12.95 0.35 -5.75
CA ALA A 32 -14.38 0.06 -5.71
C ALA A 32 -14.90 -0.55 -7.03
N THR A 33 -14.25 -0.23 -8.17
CA THR A 33 -14.69 -0.66 -9.51
C THR A 33 -14.00 -1.94 -9.98
N TYR A 34 -12.92 -2.36 -9.31
CA TYR A 34 -12.19 -3.57 -9.70
C TYR A 34 -12.97 -4.85 -9.40
N SER A 35 -12.78 -5.87 -10.24
CA SER A 35 -13.28 -7.22 -9.98
C SER A 35 -12.54 -7.88 -8.81
N ASP A 36 -13.15 -8.87 -8.19
CA ASP A 36 -12.52 -9.60 -7.08
C ASP A 36 -11.24 -10.33 -7.52
N GLU A 37 -11.18 -10.78 -8.78
CA GLU A 37 -9.98 -11.35 -9.36
C GLU A 37 -8.84 -10.32 -9.45
N LYS A 38 -9.13 -9.12 -9.95
CA LYS A 38 -8.13 -8.04 -10.02
C LYS A 38 -7.67 -7.62 -8.62
N ARG A 39 -8.59 -7.54 -7.65
CA ARG A 39 -8.24 -7.27 -6.25
C ARG A 39 -7.30 -8.33 -5.68
N ARG A 40 -7.57 -9.61 -5.92
CA ARG A 40 -6.70 -10.72 -5.48
C ARG A 40 -5.29 -10.63 -6.10
N MET A 41 -5.20 -10.35 -7.40
CA MET A 41 -3.90 -10.17 -8.07
C MET A 41 -3.11 -9.01 -7.45
N ILE A 42 -3.77 -7.88 -7.19
CA ILE A 42 -3.14 -6.73 -6.52
C ILE A 42 -2.65 -7.15 -5.12
N MET A 43 -3.50 -7.81 -4.33
CA MET A 43 -3.16 -8.24 -2.96
C MET A 43 -1.97 -9.20 -2.90
N GLN A 44 -1.84 -10.09 -3.88
CA GLN A 44 -0.68 -11.00 -3.98
C GLN A 44 0.63 -10.27 -4.25
N ALA A 45 0.60 -9.13 -4.94
CA ALA A 45 1.79 -8.33 -5.25
C ALA A 45 2.24 -7.41 -4.09
N LEU A 46 1.37 -7.11 -3.12
CA LEU A 46 1.65 -6.13 -2.06
C LEU A 46 2.84 -6.50 -1.17
N PRO A 47 3.06 -7.78 -0.75
CA PRO A 47 4.20 -8.11 0.10
C PRO A 47 5.54 -7.77 -0.55
N GLU A 48 5.69 -8.04 -1.86
CA GLU A 48 6.90 -7.70 -2.61
C GLU A 48 7.05 -6.18 -2.77
N ARG A 49 5.96 -5.47 -3.06
CA ARG A 49 5.94 -4.00 -3.17
C ARG A 49 6.29 -3.32 -1.84
N LEU A 50 5.80 -3.85 -0.73
CA LEU A 50 6.11 -3.38 0.62
C LEU A 50 7.57 -3.61 1.02
N ALA A 51 8.24 -4.60 0.42
CA ALA A 51 9.68 -4.78 0.59
C ALA A 51 10.49 -3.74 -0.22
N LYS A 52 9.91 -3.19 -1.29
CA LYS A 52 10.52 -2.14 -2.13
C LYS A 52 10.28 -0.72 -1.58
N THR A 53 9.18 -0.51 -0.85
CA THR A 53 8.98 0.74 -0.10
C THR A 53 10.00 0.83 1.03
N GLY A 54 10.69 1.96 1.15
CA GLY A 54 11.69 2.16 2.20
C GLY A 54 11.04 2.14 3.59
N LYS A 55 11.05 0.98 4.26
CA LYS A 55 10.56 0.79 5.64
C LYS A 55 11.49 1.37 6.71
N ASP A 56 12.35 2.32 6.36
CA ASP A 56 13.34 2.89 7.30
C ASP A 56 12.92 4.23 7.92
N THR A 57 11.70 4.72 7.65
CA THR A 57 11.30 6.08 8.06
C THR A 57 10.26 6.15 9.18
N PHE A 58 9.82 5.03 9.75
CA PHE A 58 8.87 5.01 10.88
C PHE A 58 9.42 4.38 12.17
N ARG A 59 10.73 4.11 12.23
CA ARG A 59 11.40 3.89 13.51
C ARG A 59 11.78 5.27 14.04
N GLU A 60 11.16 5.68 15.15
CA GLU A 60 11.26 7.02 15.81
C GLU A 60 10.33 8.06 15.16
N THR A 61 9.13 8.34 15.68
CA THR A 61 8.90 8.97 16.99
C THR A 61 7.61 8.46 17.63
N HIS A 62 7.73 7.55 18.59
CA HIS A 62 6.76 7.40 19.67
C HIS A 62 7.57 7.62 20.96
N THR A 63 7.85 8.88 21.27
CA THR A 63 8.40 9.27 22.57
C THR A 63 7.29 10.03 23.29
N ALA A 64 6.84 9.40 24.39
CA ALA A 64 6.19 9.93 25.59
C ALA A 64 5.21 11.10 25.46
#